data_AF-A0A4C1VSQ7-F1
#
_entry.id   AF-A0A4C1VSQ7-F1
#
_cell.length_a   1.000
_cell.length_b   1.000
_cell.length_c   1.000
_cell.angle_alpha   90.00
_cell.angle_beta   90.00
_cell.angle_gamma   90.00
#
_symmetry.space_group_name_H-M   'P 1'
#
loop_
_entity.id
_entity.type
_entity.pdbx_description
1 polymer ?
#
loop_
_entity_poly.entity_id
_entity_poly.type
_entity_poly.pdbx_seq_one_letter_code
_entity_poly.pdbx_strand_id
1 'polypeptide(L)'
;MAILQYLEDTRPLPSLWPSDPLQRARVREICETVVSGIQPLQNVGLKKYFSSADQFQTFAQTIAQRGLQTLEELLKNSSGGKYCVGDQLTAADICFVPQIFNAAGRLEYALLDGCALYDITQSYSQAQALRPWAGPHRPDAASELSVTDVVTTSGADG
;
A
#
# COMPACT_ATOMS: atom_id res chain seq x y z
N MET A 1 -9.98 -7.26 5.89
CA MET A 1 -11.18 -6.39 5.86
C MET A 1 -12.11 -6.52 7.07
N ALA A 2 -12.50 -7.72 7.51
CA ALA A 2 -13.48 -7.88 8.59
C ALA A 2 -13.15 -7.11 9.89
N ILE A 3 -11.88 -7.10 10.31
CA ILE A 3 -11.45 -6.36 11.51
C ILE A 3 -11.62 -4.85 11.34
N LEU A 4 -11.29 -4.29 10.16
CA LEU A 4 -11.47 -2.85 9.90
C LEU A 4 -12.95 -2.46 9.94
N GLN A 5 -13.83 -3.31 9.39
CA GLN A 5 -15.27 -3.09 9.47
C GLN A 5 -15.77 -3.19 10.91
N TYR A 6 -15.32 -4.19 11.67
CA TYR A 6 -15.66 -4.30 13.09
C TYR A 6 -15.24 -3.06 13.89
N LEU A 7 -14.04 -2.53 13.63
CA LEU A 7 -13.58 -1.30 14.28
C LEU A 7 -14.45 -0.10 13.90
N GLU A 8 -14.84 0.04 12.64
CA GLU A 8 -15.78 1.09 12.23
C GLU A 8 -17.13 0.97 12.97
N ASP A 9 -17.68 -0.25 13.04
CA ASP A 9 -19.00 -0.49 13.64
C ASP A 9 -19.00 -0.25 15.16
N THR A 10 -17.84 -0.39 15.82
CA THR A 10 -17.71 -0.37 17.28
C THR A 10 -16.95 0.82 17.85
N ARG A 11 -16.13 1.50 17.04
CA ARG A 11 -15.40 2.74 17.32
C ARG A 11 -15.52 3.66 16.10
N PRO A 12 -16.69 4.29 15.88
CA PRO A 12 -17.00 4.99 14.64
C PRO A 12 -16.22 6.30 14.43
N LEU A 13 -15.45 6.76 15.43
CA LEU A 13 -14.66 7.99 15.35
C LEU A 13 -13.21 7.73 15.79
N PRO A 14 -12.21 8.20 15.01
CA PRO A 14 -12.34 8.75 13.66
C PRO A 14 -12.79 7.67 12.65
N SER A 15 -13.68 8.02 11.73
CA SER A 15 -14.18 7.07 10.72
C SER A 15 -13.13 6.80 9.66
N LEU A 16 -13.03 5.54 9.23
CA LEU A 16 -12.16 5.10 8.13
C LEU A 16 -12.88 5.10 6.77
N TRP A 17 -14.15 5.50 6.75
CA TRP A 17 -15.00 5.44 5.57
C TRP A 17 -15.65 6.79 5.28
N PRO A 18 -15.49 7.34 4.07
CA PRO A 18 -16.22 8.53 3.66
C PRO A 18 -17.73 8.34 3.78
N SER A 19 -18.44 9.41 4.15
CA SER A 19 -19.90 9.43 4.21
C SER A 19 -20.54 9.38 2.82
N ASP A 20 -19.86 9.95 1.81
CA ASP A 20 -20.27 9.88 0.42
C ASP A 20 -20.20 8.42 -0.10
N PRO A 21 -21.31 7.84 -0.60
CA PRO A 21 -21.34 6.45 -1.04
C PRO A 21 -20.36 6.13 -2.18
N LEU A 22 -20.12 7.07 -3.09
CA LEU A 22 -19.23 6.86 -4.22
C LEU A 22 -17.77 6.83 -3.76
N GLN A 23 -17.36 7.77 -2.90
CA GLN A 23 -16.04 7.74 -2.28
C GLN A 23 -15.84 6.49 -1.43
N ARG A 24 -16.85 6.06 -0.68
CA ARG A 24 -16.80 4.81 0.09
C ARG A 24 -16.63 3.58 -0.81
N ALA A 25 -17.24 3.57 -1.99
CA ALA A 25 -17.01 2.53 -2.99
C ALA A 25 -15.57 2.55 -3.52
N ARG A 26 -14.99 3.73 -3.77
CA ARG A 26 -13.57 3.87 -4.16
C ARG A 26 -12.60 3.37 -3.10
N VAL A 27 -12.86 3.67 -1.82
CA VAL A 27 -12.06 3.10 -0.71
C VAL A 27 -12.08 1.58 -0.75
N ARG A 28 -13.27 0.97 -0.94
CA ARG A 28 -13.40 -0.49 -1.05
C ARG A 28 -12.70 -1.07 -2.27
N GLU A 29 -12.79 -0.41 -3.42
CA GLU A 29 -12.12 -0.83 -4.65
C GLU A 29 -10.60 -0.91 -4.46
N ILE A 30 -10.00 0.11 -3.82
CA ILE A 30 -8.56 0.13 -3.50
C ILE A 30 -8.23 -0.97 -2.47
N CYS A 31 -9.02 -1.09 -1.39
CA CYS A 31 -8.83 -2.14 -0.39
C CYS A 31 -8.83 -3.54 -1.02
N GLU A 32 -9.82 -3.86 -1.86
CA GLU A 32 -9.95 -5.19 -2.45
C GLU A 32 -8.90 -5.45 -3.54
N THR A 33 -8.47 -4.41 -4.28
CA THR A 33 -7.33 -4.51 -5.18
C THR A 33 -6.09 -5.01 -4.43
N VAL A 34 -5.82 -4.46 -3.24
CA VAL A 34 -4.71 -4.92 -2.41
C VAL A 34 -4.99 -6.28 -1.76
N VAL A 35 -6.04 -6.35 -0.94
CA VAL A 35 -6.28 -7.45 0.00
C VAL A 35 -6.71 -8.74 -0.69
N SER A 36 -7.34 -8.64 -1.86
CA SER A 36 -7.81 -9.79 -2.62
C SER A 36 -7.04 -9.97 -3.93
N GLY A 37 -6.68 -8.86 -4.60
CA GLY A 37 -6.04 -8.89 -5.92
C GLY A 37 -4.52 -9.05 -5.92
N ILE A 38 -3.84 -8.67 -4.82
CA ILE A 38 -2.37 -8.63 -4.75
C ILE A 38 -1.84 -9.51 -3.62
N GLN A 39 -2.13 -9.17 -2.37
CA GLN A 39 -1.44 -9.71 -1.20
C GLN A 39 -1.55 -11.24 -1.06
N PRO A 40 -2.70 -11.89 -1.28
CA PRO A 40 -2.82 -13.33 -1.08
C PRO A 40 -1.96 -14.13 -2.05
N LEU A 41 -1.82 -13.64 -3.28
CA LEU A 41 -1.03 -14.26 -4.34
C LEU A 41 0.48 -14.08 -4.13
N GLN A 42 0.88 -13.14 -3.29
CA GLN A 42 2.28 -12.90 -2.93
C GLN A 42 2.64 -13.45 -1.54
N ASN A 43 1.73 -14.21 -0.92
CA ASN A 43 1.95 -14.74 0.41
C ASN A 43 3.10 -15.78 0.40
N VAL A 44 4.04 -15.66 1.34
CA VAL A 44 5.21 -16.55 1.42
C VAL A 44 4.83 -18.02 1.66
N GLY A 45 3.65 -18.28 2.20
CA GLY A 45 3.08 -19.62 2.34
C GLY A 45 2.77 -20.30 1.00
N LEU A 46 2.72 -19.55 -0.11
CA LEU A 46 2.61 -20.12 -1.45
C LEU A 46 3.94 -20.64 -2.01
N LYS A 47 5.10 -20.23 -1.45
CA LYS A 47 6.44 -20.64 -1.92
C LYS A 47 6.56 -22.15 -2.13
N LYS A 48 5.96 -22.94 -1.24
CA LYS A 48 5.99 -24.42 -1.26
C LYS A 48 5.32 -25.06 -2.48
N TYR A 49 4.53 -24.30 -3.24
CA TYR A 49 3.86 -24.77 -4.45
C TYR A 49 4.63 -24.43 -5.74
N PHE A 50 5.79 -23.78 -5.62
CA PHE A 50 6.66 -23.45 -6.74
C PHE A 50 7.89 -24.34 -6.75
N SER A 51 8.44 -24.59 -7.94
CA SER A 51 9.60 -25.46 -8.12
C SER A 51 10.90 -24.83 -7.62
N SER A 52 10.95 -23.49 -7.49
CA SER A 52 12.09 -22.76 -6.95
C SER A 52 11.67 -21.44 -6.31
N ALA A 53 12.55 -20.89 -5.47
CA ALA A 53 12.38 -19.56 -4.88
C ALA A 53 12.31 -18.47 -5.96
N ASP A 54 13.15 -18.57 -6.99
CA ASP A 54 13.17 -17.62 -8.10
C ASP A 54 11.86 -17.64 -8.88
N GLN A 55 11.30 -18.83 -9.14
CA GLN A 55 10.02 -18.95 -9.82
C GLN A 55 8.89 -18.28 -9.03
N PHE A 56 8.87 -18.47 -7.71
CA PHE A 56 7.93 -17.77 -6.84
C PHE A 56 8.16 -16.25 -6.85
N GLN A 57 9.42 -15.80 -6.81
CA GLN A 57 9.76 -14.39 -6.83
C GLN A 57 9.27 -13.72 -8.11
N THR A 58 9.54 -14.31 -9.28
CA THR A 58 9.04 -13.82 -10.58
C THR A 58 7.52 -13.78 -10.62
N PHE A 59 6.84 -14.81 -10.11
CA PHE A 59 5.38 -14.83 -10.00
C PHE A 59 4.86 -13.69 -9.11
N ALA A 60 5.42 -13.53 -7.91
CA ALA A 60 5.00 -12.51 -6.97
C ALA A 60 5.22 -11.09 -7.53
N GLN A 61 6.36 -10.84 -8.18
CA GLN A 61 6.67 -9.59 -8.88
C GLN A 61 5.67 -9.31 -10.01
N THR A 62 5.35 -10.30 -10.84
CA THR A 62 4.36 -10.17 -11.92
C THR A 62 2.98 -9.77 -11.39
N ILE A 63 2.54 -10.42 -10.31
CA ILE A 63 1.27 -10.06 -9.67
C ILE A 63 1.33 -8.66 -9.05
N ALA A 64 2.46 -8.29 -8.44
CA ALA A 64 2.66 -6.96 -7.86
C ALA A 64 2.53 -5.88 -8.91
N GLN A 65 3.28 -6.03 -10.00
CA GLN A 65 3.31 -5.06 -11.08
C GLN A 65 1.92 -4.82 -11.65
N ARG A 66 1.17 -5.89 -11.96
CA ARG A 66 -0.20 -5.77 -12.46
C ARG A 66 -1.11 -5.03 -11.47
N GLY A 67 -1.07 -5.40 -10.19
CA GLY A 67 -1.93 -4.77 -9.19
C GLY A 67 -1.54 -3.32 -8.86
N LEU A 68 -0.25 -3.01 -8.85
CA LEU A 68 0.26 -1.65 -8.64
C LEU A 68 -0.08 -0.74 -9.83
N GLN A 69 -0.08 -1.26 -11.05
CA GLN A 69 -0.58 -0.53 -12.22
C GLN A 69 -2.07 -0.19 -12.08
N THR A 70 -2.90 -1.16 -11.63
CA THR A 70 -4.31 -0.90 -11.33
C THR A 70 -4.46 0.15 -10.22
N LEU A 71 -3.68 0.06 -9.15
CA LEU A 71 -3.70 1.06 -8.08
C LEU A 71 -3.32 2.45 -8.57
N GLU A 72 -2.26 2.57 -9.38
CA GLU A 72 -1.84 3.84 -9.98
C GLU A 72 -3.00 4.49 -10.77
N GLU A 73 -3.74 3.72 -11.57
CA GLU A 73 -4.92 4.22 -12.29
C GLU A 73 -6.05 4.62 -11.35
N LEU A 74 -6.35 3.81 -10.33
CA LEU A 74 -7.39 4.11 -9.34
C LEU A 74 -7.07 5.39 -8.58
N LEU A 75 -5.82 5.60 -8.18
CA LEU A 75 -5.35 6.77 -7.43
C LEU A 75 -5.34 8.04 -8.29
N LYS A 76 -5.02 7.93 -9.58
CA LYS A 76 -5.18 9.05 -10.53
C LYS A 76 -6.65 9.46 -10.70
N ASN A 77 -7.55 8.48 -10.64
CA ASN A 77 -8.98 8.69 -10.84
C ASN A 77 -9.74 9.06 -9.55
N SER A 78 -9.13 8.92 -8.38
CA SER A 78 -9.76 9.25 -7.09
C SER A 78 -9.66 10.75 -6.80
N SER A 79 -10.49 11.56 -7.48
CA SER A 79 -10.82 12.98 -7.19
C SER A 79 -9.69 13.99 -6.90
N GLY A 80 -8.42 13.60 -6.91
CA GLY A 80 -7.31 14.35 -6.32
C GLY A 80 -7.38 14.37 -4.79
N GLY A 81 -6.25 14.29 -4.11
CA GLY A 81 -6.18 14.39 -2.65
C GLY A 81 -4.82 14.05 -2.06
N LYS A 82 -4.66 14.32 -0.76
CA LYS A 82 -3.45 14.01 0.00
C LYS A 82 -3.22 12.52 0.25
N TYR A 83 -4.29 11.73 0.29
CA TYR A 83 -4.27 10.31 0.65
C TYR A 83 -4.91 9.45 -0.46
N CYS A 84 -5.07 8.14 -0.24
CA CYS A 84 -5.62 7.25 -1.27
C CYS A 84 -6.99 7.69 -1.79
N VAL A 85 -7.83 8.31 -0.95
CA VAL A 85 -9.12 8.89 -1.34
C VAL A 85 -9.32 10.22 -0.62
N GLY A 86 -9.16 11.33 -1.34
CA GLY A 86 -9.32 12.68 -0.80
C GLY A 86 -8.24 13.05 0.23
N ASP A 87 -8.61 13.87 1.22
CA ASP A 87 -7.66 14.48 2.16
C ASP A 87 -7.70 13.90 3.58
N GLN A 88 -8.46 12.82 3.79
CA GLN A 88 -8.54 12.10 5.07
C GLN A 88 -7.98 10.69 4.95
N LEU A 89 -7.40 10.17 6.03
CA LEU A 89 -6.98 8.76 6.09
C LEU A 89 -8.22 7.86 6.09
N THR A 90 -8.17 6.80 5.29
CA THR A 90 -9.24 5.83 5.12
C THR A 90 -8.73 4.40 5.26
N ALA A 91 -9.64 3.42 5.17
CA ALA A 91 -9.26 2.01 5.09
C ALA A 91 -8.38 1.67 3.88
N ALA A 92 -8.41 2.49 2.81
CA ALA A 92 -7.57 2.30 1.63
C ALA A 92 -6.09 2.50 2.00
N ASP A 93 -5.78 3.56 2.74
CA ASP A 93 -4.42 3.88 3.19
C ASP A 93 -3.84 2.77 4.09
N ILE A 94 -4.67 2.18 4.95
CA ILE A 94 -4.29 1.08 5.83
C ILE A 94 -3.87 -0.16 5.03
N CYS A 95 -4.50 -0.41 3.87
CA CYS A 95 -4.14 -1.51 2.98
C CYS A 95 -2.96 -1.14 2.07
N PHE A 96 -2.93 0.10 1.59
CA PHE A 96 -1.96 0.63 0.66
C PHE A 96 -0.54 0.63 1.23
N VAL A 97 -0.34 1.25 2.40
CA VAL A 97 1.00 1.47 2.97
C VAL A 97 1.78 0.16 3.11
N PRO A 98 1.27 -0.91 3.76
CA PRO A 98 1.98 -2.18 3.85
C PRO A 98 2.30 -2.80 2.48
N GLN A 99 1.42 -2.63 1.48
CA GLN A 99 1.64 -3.18 0.15
C GLN A 99 2.76 -2.46 -0.58
N ILE A 100 2.89 -1.14 -0.44
CA ILE A 100 3.99 -0.37 -1.02
C ILE A 100 5.33 -0.76 -0.41
N PHE A 101 5.39 -0.90 0.92
CA PHE A 101 6.60 -1.40 1.59
C PHE A 101 7.01 -2.78 1.11
N ASN A 102 6.04 -3.70 1.02
CA ASN A 102 6.31 -5.05 0.52
C ASN A 102 6.77 -5.03 -0.94
N ALA A 103 6.21 -4.16 -1.77
CA ALA A 103 6.60 -4.00 -3.17
C ALA A 103 8.04 -3.50 -3.30
N ALA A 104 8.40 -2.43 -2.59
CA ALA A 104 9.72 -1.84 -2.68
C ALA A 104 10.82 -2.71 -2.04
N GLY A 105 10.59 -3.19 -0.81
CA GLY A 105 11.60 -3.94 -0.06
C GLY A 105 11.77 -5.39 -0.54
N ARG A 106 10.66 -6.15 -0.62
CA ARG A 106 10.72 -7.60 -0.88
C ARG A 106 10.64 -7.94 -2.36
N LEU A 107 9.92 -7.14 -3.14
CA LEU A 107 9.67 -7.42 -4.56
C LEU A 107 10.54 -6.55 -5.48
N GLU A 108 11.36 -5.66 -4.90
CA GLU A 108 12.30 -4.79 -5.62
C GLU A 108 11.61 -3.94 -6.69
N TYR A 109 10.35 -3.53 -6.43
CA TYR A 109 9.57 -2.69 -7.32
C TYR A 109 9.99 -1.22 -7.16
N ALA A 110 10.46 -0.61 -8.25
CA ALA A 110 10.82 0.81 -8.28
C ALA A 110 9.57 1.70 -8.32
N LEU A 111 9.39 2.53 -7.29
CA LEU A 111 8.46 3.64 -7.32
C LEU A 111 9.14 4.82 -8.03
N LEU A 112 8.51 5.31 -9.09
CA LEU A 112 9.05 6.39 -9.89
C LEU A 112 8.53 7.74 -9.40
N ASP A 113 9.42 8.73 -9.32
CA ASP A 113 9.05 10.10 -8.95
C ASP A 113 7.93 10.63 -9.88
N GLY A 114 6.91 11.25 -9.28
CA GLY A 114 5.76 11.82 -9.98
C GLY A 114 4.68 10.81 -10.41
N CYS A 115 4.78 9.53 -10.02
CA CYS A 115 3.64 8.61 -10.08
C CYS A 115 2.74 8.77 -8.84
N ALA A 116 1.45 8.45 -8.98
CA ALA A 116 0.49 8.64 -7.89
C ALA A 116 0.83 7.77 -6.67
N LEU A 117 1.32 6.54 -6.89
CA LEU A 117 1.81 5.67 -5.81
C LEU A 117 2.91 6.37 -4.99
N TYR A 118 3.84 7.04 -5.66
CA TYR A 118 4.94 7.75 -5.03
C TYR A 118 4.48 8.97 -4.26
N ASP A 119 3.70 9.85 -4.90
CA ASP A 119 3.25 11.12 -4.31
C ASP A 119 2.40 10.89 -3.04
N ILE A 120 1.54 9.88 -3.06
CA ILE A 120 0.74 9.49 -1.90
C ILE A 120 1.64 8.89 -0.81
N THR A 121 2.63 8.08 -1.18
CA THR A 121 3.60 7.53 -0.22
C THR A 121 4.35 8.65 0.51
N GLN A 122 4.77 9.69 -0.21
CA GLN A 122 5.40 10.87 0.38
C GLN A 122 4.48 11.60 1.35
N SER A 123 3.19 11.67 1.06
CA SER A 123 2.20 12.35 1.91
C SER A 123 2.05 11.71 3.31
N TYR A 124 2.40 10.42 3.48
CA TYR A 124 2.40 9.76 4.79
C TYR A 124 3.61 10.07 5.66
N SER A 125 4.75 10.45 5.08
CA SER A 125 5.93 10.88 5.85
C SER A 125 5.62 12.07 6.77
N GLN A 126 4.63 12.89 6.35
CA GLN A 126 4.13 14.04 7.09
C GLN A 126 3.02 13.69 8.09
N ALA A 127 2.46 12.47 8.05
CA ALA A 127 1.36 12.04 8.91
C ALA A 127 1.92 11.50 10.25
N GLN A 128 1.89 12.33 11.28
CA GLN A 128 2.43 12.00 12.61
C GLN A 128 1.83 10.71 13.22
N ALA A 129 0.58 10.37 12.89
CA ALA A 129 -0.11 9.16 13.36
C ALA A 129 0.50 7.84 12.85
N LEU A 130 1.24 7.87 11.75
CA LEU A 130 1.83 6.67 11.13
C LEU A 130 3.27 6.41 11.59
N ARG A 131 3.91 7.34 12.31
CA ARG A 131 5.28 7.19 12.82
C ARG A 131 5.52 5.91 13.63
N PRO A 132 4.65 5.49 14.56
CA PRO A 132 4.87 4.27 15.34
C PRO A 132 4.86 2.98 14.50
N TRP A 133 4.26 3.02 13.31
CA TRP A 133 4.10 1.88 12.42
C TRP A 133 5.05 1.91 11.23
N ALA A 134 5.84 2.97 11.08
CA ALA A 134 6.92 3.03 10.11
C ALA A 134 7.98 1.98 10.47
N GLY A 135 8.49 1.27 9.45
CA GLY A 135 9.46 0.16 9.54
C GLY A 135 10.33 0.11 10.81
N PRO A 136 11.17 1.13 11.07
CA PRO A 136 12.13 1.13 12.18
C PRO A 136 11.54 1.31 13.59
N HIS A 137 10.25 1.64 13.73
CA HIS A 137 9.60 1.90 15.02
C HIS A 137 8.71 0.75 15.52
N ARG A 138 8.59 -0.34 14.75
CA ARG A 138 7.85 -1.53 15.18
C ARG A 138 8.62 -2.26 16.31
N PRO A 139 7.93 -2.77 17.35
CA PRO A 139 8.57 -3.46 18.48
C PRO A 139 9.41 -4.69 18.09
N ASP A 140 9.16 -5.26 16.91
CA ASP A 140 9.73 -6.51 16.38
C ASP A 140 10.54 -6.32 15.09
N ALA A 141 10.83 -5.08 14.67
CA ALA A 141 11.54 -4.83 13.41
C ALA A 141 13.00 -5.29 13.47
N ALA A 142 13.36 -6.27 12.63
CA ALA A 142 14.71 -6.32 12.05
C ALA A 142 14.87 -5.08 11.17
N SER A 143 16.02 -4.41 11.23
CA SER A 143 16.29 -3.12 10.57
C SER A 143 15.86 -3.09 9.10
N GLU A 144 14.66 -2.58 8.80
CA GLU A 144 14.16 -2.44 7.43
C GLU A 144 13.34 -1.15 7.25
N LEU A 145 13.78 -0.39 6.23
CA LEU A 145 13.10 0.61 5.41
C LEU A 145 11.98 1.42 6.09
N SER A 146 12.25 2.70 6.33
CA SER A 146 11.23 3.71 6.61
C SER A 146 10.44 4.06 5.33
N VAL A 147 9.27 4.72 5.47
CA VAL A 147 8.47 5.21 4.32
C VAL A 147 9.33 6.08 3.40
N THR A 148 10.29 6.79 3.99
CA THR A 148 11.28 7.63 3.32
C THR A 148 12.39 6.87 2.61
N ASP A 149 12.74 5.64 3.03
CA ASP A 149 13.82 4.84 2.41
C ASP A 149 13.33 4.01 1.20
N VAL A 150 12.01 3.88 1.03
CA VAL A 150 11.38 3.25 -0.13
C VAL A 150 11.54 4.10 -1.42
N VAL A 151 12.05 5.32 -1.28
CA VAL A 151 12.40 6.22 -2.38
C VAL A 151 13.88 6.07 -2.72
N THR A 152 14.19 5.29 -3.75
CA THR A 152 15.49 5.41 -4.40
C THR A 152 15.41 6.50 -5.45
N THR A 153 16.11 7.61 -5.21
CA THR A 153 16.41 8.62 -6.22
C THR A 153 17.19 7.98 -7.38
N SER A 154 16.54 7.71 -8.51
CA SER A 154 17.25 7.49 -9.77
C SER A 154 17.14 8.76 -10.62
N GLY A 155 18.08 9.68 -10.43
CA GLY A 155 18.07 10.94 -11.16
C GLY A 155 19.20 11.91 -10.85
N ALA A 156 20.38 11.41 -10.49
CA ALA A 156 21.63 12.16 -10.58
C ALA A 156 22.71 11.17 -10.97
N ASP A 157 23.05 11.16 -12.26
CA ASP A 157 24.38 10.87 -12.85
C ASP A 157 24.21 10.40 -14.30
N GLY A 158 24.61 11.25 -15.26
CA GLY A 158 24.74 10.92 -16.69
C GLY A 158 24.25 12.01 -17.64
#